data_AF-A0AAJ2U5N0-F1
#
_entry.id   AF-A0AAJ2U5N0-F1
#
_cell.length_a   1.000
_cell.length_b   1.000
_cell.length_c   1.000
_cell.angle_alpha   90.00
_cell.angle_beta   90.00
_cell.angle_gamma   90.00
#
_symmetry.space_group_name_H-M   'P 1'
#
loop_
_entity.id
_entity.type
_entity.pdbx_description
1 polymer ?
#
loop_
_entity_poly.entity_id
_entity_poly.type
_entity_poly.pdbx_seq_one_letter_code
_entity_poly.pdbx_strand_id
1 'polypeptide(L)'
;CIDLNAVEYNRPMEETMTFKKYVGGSPANIANGISKLGLKAGFIGKLADDQHGRFIKQYMAGVGVDTSNMVMDKEGHKTGLAFTE
;
A
#
# COMPACT_ATOMS: atom_id res chain seq x y z
N CYS A 1 -3.52 -0.72 2.76
CA CYS A 1 -3.76 0.72 2.97
C CYS A 1 -2.76 1.50 2.13
N ILE A 2 -2.93 2.82 2.08
CA ILE A 2 -1.87 3.73 1.66
C ILE A 2 -1.30 4.39 2.89
N ASP A 3 0.02 4.36 2.99
CA ASP A 3 0.74 5.12 4.01
C ASP A 3 1.18 6.46 3.37
N LEU A 4 0.85 7.55 4.04
CA LEU A 4 1.21 8.93 3.68
C LEU A 4 2.24 9.41 4.71
N ASN A 5 3.50 9.34 4.33
CA ASN A 5 4.59 9.71 5.22
C ASN A 5 4.95 11.17 4.98
N ALA A 6 5.07 11.94 6.06
CA ALA A 6 5.57 13.31 6.02
C ALA A 6 6.95 13.34 5.34
N VAL A 7 7.18 14.35 4.50
CA VAL A 7 8.52 14.58 3.90
C VAL A 7 9.19 15.84 4.46
N GLU A 8 8.46 16.60 5.27
CA GLU A 8 8.94 17.80 5.96
C GLU A 8 9.46 17.40 7.35
N TYR A 9 10.77 17.39 7.53
CA TYR A 9 11.41 16.96 8.78
C TYR A 9 11.25 18.02 9.90
N ASN A 10 11.25 17.55 11.15
CA ASN A 10 11.19 18.38 12.37
C ASN A 10 10.00 19.34 12.41
N ARG A 11 8.86 18.91 11.87
CA ARG A 11 7.64 19.71 11.76
C ARG A 11 6.49 18.90 12.38
N PRO A 12 5.66 19.51 13.25
CA PRO A 12 4.50 18.81 13.79
C PRO A 12 3.48 18.48 12.69
N MET A 13 2.66 17.45 12.91
CA MET A 13 1.72 16.94 11.91
C MET A 13 0.70 18.00 11.47
N GLU A 14 0.20 18.84 12.38
CA GLU A 14 -0.75 19.91 12.09
C GLU A 14 -0.22 21.01 11.16
N GLU A 15 1.10 21.10 11.00
CA GLU A 15 1.77 22.04 10.11
C GLU A 15 2.25 21.39 8.79
N THR A 16 2.29 20.06 8.72
CA THR A 16 2.82 19.31 7.58
C THR A 16 1.85 19.37 6.40
N MET A 17 2.36 19.76 5.23
CA MET A 17 1.53 19.97 4.03
C MET A 17 1.85 18.98 2.92
N THR A 18 3.03 18.34 2.97
CA THR A 18 3.50 17.46 1.91
C THR A 18 3.75 16.05 2.43
N PHE A 19 3.16 15.09 1.73
CA PHE A 19 3.25 13.67 2.05
C PHE A 19 3.65 12.89 0.80
N LYS A 20 4.43 11.84 1.02
CA LYS A 20 4.72 10.86 -0.02
C LYS A 20 3.94 9.58 0.25
N LYS A 21 3.27 9.10 -0.80
CA LYS A 21 2.48 7.87 -0.78
C LYS A 21 3.36 6.62 -0.88
N TYR A 22 3.07 5.63 -0.05
CA TYR A 22 3.63 4.29 -0.07
C TYR A 22 2.54 3.22 0.03
N VAL A 23 2.85 1.99 -0.41
CA VAL A 23 2.01 0.82 -0.09
C VAL A 23 2.28 0.44 1.35
N GLY A 24 1.21 0.39 2.15
CA GLY A 24 1.28 0.08 3.57
C GLY A 24 0.65 -1.24 3.96
N GLY A 25 0.74 -1.55 5.25
CA GLY A 25 0.16 -2.73 5.89
C GLY A 25 1.19 -3.84 6.11
N SER A 26 1.25 -4.36 7.34
CA SER A 26 2.27 -5.34 7.77
C SER A 26 2.39 -6.56 6.85
N PRO A 27 1.29 -7.27 6.48
CA PRO A 27 1.41 -8.43 5.60
C PRO A 27 1.89 -8.07 4.17
N ALA A 28 1.52 -6.89 3.67
CA ALA A 28 1.93 -6.43 2.34
C ALA A 28 3.43 -6.09 2.33
N ASN A 29 3.93 -5.47 3.41
CA ASN A 29 5.35 -5.16 3.58
C ASN A 29 6.21 -6.43 3.65
N ILE A 30 5.74 -7.46 4.37
CA ILE A 30 6.42 -8.75 4.42
C ILE A 30 6.48 -9.37 3.02
N ALA A 31 5.35 -9.48 2.32
CA ALA A 31 5.27 -10.03 0.97
C ALA A 31 6.20 -9.30 -0.01
N ASN A 32 6.17 -7.97 0.00
CA ASN A 32 7.06 -7.14 -0.83
C ASN A 32 8.53 -7.38 -0.49
N GLY A 33 8.88 -7.48 0.80
CA GLY A 33 10.25 -7.72 1.25
C GLY A 33 10.79 -9.07 0.77
N ILE A 34 10.04 -10.14 0.98
CA ILE A 34 10.47 -11.49 0.55
C ILE A 34 10.54 -11.61 -0.98
N SER A 35 9.61 -10.99 -1.73
CA SER A 35 9.67 -10.95 -3.21
C SER A 35 10.91 -10.20 -3.71
N LYS A 36 11.27 -9.07 -3.09
CA LYS A 36 12.50 -8.32 -3.44
C LYS A 36 13.77 -9.12 -3.19
N LEU A 37 13.76 -10.05 -2.24
CA LEU A 37 14.88 -10.96 -1.96
C LEU A 37 14.92 -12.17 -2.89
N GLY A 38 14.03 -12.25 -3.89
CA GLY A 38 14.00 -13.32 -4.90
C GLY A 38 13.20 -14.56 -4.51
N LEU A 39 12.49 -14.52 -3.37
CA LEU A 39 11.59 -15.61 -2.97
C LEU A 39 10.22 -15.45 -3.62
N LYS A 40 9.47 -16.55 -3.71
CA LYS A 40 8.09 -16.52 -4.20
C LYS A 40 7.14 -16.15 -3.06
N ALA A 41 6.33 -15.12 -3.28
CA ALA A 41 5.31 -14.66 -2.35
C ALA A 41 3.99 -14.44 -3.06
N GLY A 42 2.88 -14.71 -2.37
CA GLY A 42 1.55 -14.35 -2.81
C GLY A 42 0.82 -13.56 -1.73
N PHE A 43 -0.15 -12.76 -2.14
CA PHE A 43 -0.97 -11.98 -1.23
C PHE A 43 -2.46 -12.24 -1.45
N ILE A 44 -3.16 -12.57 -0.36
CA ILE A 44 -4.61 -12.77 -0.33
C ILE A 44 -5.22 -11.59 0.40
N GLY A 45 -6.17 -10.89 -0.24
CA GLY A 45 -6.86 -9.77 0.38
C GLY A 45 -7.86 -9.10 -0.53
N LYS A 46 -8.67 -8.20 0.05
CA LYS A 46 -9.63 -7.36 -0.67
C LYS A 46 -9.07 -5.93 -0.76
N LEU A 47 -9.18 -5.32 -1.93
CA LEU A 47 -8.82 -3.93 -2.19
C LEU A 47 -10.03 -3.18 -2.72
N ALA A 48 -10.21 -1.92 -2.35
CA ALA A 48 -11.24 -1.10 -2.98
C ALA A 48 -11.00 -0.94 -4.49
N ASP A 49 -12.06 -0.95 -5.31
CA ASP A 49 -11.96 -0.58 -6.73
C ASP A 49 -11.87 0.94 -6.94
N ASP A 50 -10.89 1.55 -6.28
CA ASP A 50 -10.54 2.96 -6.39
C ASP A 50 -9.09 3.14 -6.88
N GLN A 51 -8.66 4.40 -7.05
CA GLN A 51 -7.33 4.73 -7.56
C GLN A 51 -6.22 4.19 -6.65
N HIS A 52 -6.47 4.11 -5.34
CA HIS A 52 -5.48 3.64 -4.37
C HIS A 52 -5.38 2.11 -4.35
N GLY A 53 -6.50 1.40 -4.42
CA GLY A 53 -6.52 -0.06 -4.52
C GLY A 53 -5.84 -0.54 -5.81
N ARG A 54 -6.14 0.10 -6.95
CA ARG A 54 -5.44 -0.20 -8.22
C ARG A 54 -3.94 0.06 -8.13
N PHE A 55 -3.52 1.16 -7.48
CA PHE A 55 -2.11 1.44 -7.22
C PHE A 55 -1.45 0.36 -6.35
N ILE A 56 -2.10 -0.09 -5.27
CA ILE A 56 -1.56 -1.15 -4.40
C ILE A 56 -1.34 -2.44 -5.20
N LYS A 57 -2.36 -2.89 -5.94
CA LYS A 57 -2.28 -4.12 -6.74
C LYS A 57 -1.16 -4.04 -7.78
N GLN A 58 -1.06 -2.92 -8.50
CA GLN A 58 -0.01 -2.70 -9.50
C GLN A 58 1.39 -2.66 -8.88
N TYR A 59 1.57 -1.95 -7.76
CA TYR A 59 2.85 -1.89 -7.07
C TYR A 59 3.31 -3.27 -6.60
N MET A 60 2.43 -4.03 -5.94
CA MET A 60 2.77 -5.37 -5.43
C MET A 60 3.09 -6.33 -6.58
N ALA A 61 2.33 -6.30 -7.66
CA ALA A 61 2.62 -7.08 -8.87
C ALA A 61 3.98 -6.69 -9.48
N GLY A 62 4.30 -5.39 -9.54
CA GLY A 62 5.57 -4.88 -10.05
C GLY A 62 6.79 -5.28 -9.19
N VAL A 63 6.59 -5.54 -7.90
CA VAL A 63 7.61 -6.07 -6.98
C VAL A 63 7.77 -7.59 -7.09
N GLY A 64 6.89 -8.27 -7.87
CA GLY A 64 6.93 -9.72 -8.07
C GLY A 64 6.13 -10.51 -7.04
N VAL A 65 5.18 -9.86 -6.34
CA VAL A 65 4.20 -10.57 -5.49
C VAL A 65 3.10 -11.14 -6.39
N ASP A 66 2.71 -12.39 -6.18
CA ASP A 66 1.53 -12.98 -6.81
C ASP A 66 0.26 -12.33 -6.26
N THR A 67 -0.45 -11.62 -7.15
CA THR A 67 -1.67 -10.85 -6.84
C THR A 67 -2.95 -11.53 -7.36
N SER A 68 -2.87 -12.78 -7.81
CA SER A 68 -4.02 -13.55 -8.34
C SER A 68 -5.17 -13.67 -7.35
N ASN A 69 -4.87 -13.70 -6.06
CA ASN A 69 -5.84 -13.80 -4.96
C ASN A 69 -6.19 -12.44 -4.32
N MET A 70 -5.83 -11.33 -4.97
CA MET A 70 -6.28 -9.99 -4.60
C MET A 70 -7.58 -9.65 -5.32
N VAL A 71 -8.68 -9.64 -4.55
CA VAL A 71 -10.02 -9.35 -5.06
C VAL A 71 -10.35 -7.86 -4.96
N MET A 72 -11.03 -7.33 -5.97
CA MET A 72 -11.46 -5.94 -5.99
C MET A 72 -12.86 -5.81 -5.41
N ASP A 73 -13.03 -4.87 -4.49
CA ASP A 73 -14.31 -4.50 -3.91
C ASP A 73 -15.08 -3.58 -4.85
N LYS A 74 -16.26 -4.06 -5.28
CA LYS A 74 -17.17 -3.33 -6.17
C LYS A 74 -18.35 -2.69 -5.43
N GLU A 75 -18.40 -2.80 -4.11
CA GLU A 75 -19.50 -2.31 -3.27
C GLU A 75 -19.32 -0.83 -2.87
N GLY A 76 -18.20 -0.20 -3.24
CA GLY A 76 -17.95 1.23 -3.04
C GLY A 76 -17.18 1.60 -1.77
N HIS A 77 -16.74 0.62 -0.98
CA HIS A 77 -15.78 0.84 0.13
C HIS A 77 -14.51 1.51 -0.39
N LYS A 78 -13.82 2.27 0.48
CA LYS A 78 -12.64 3.06 0.12
C LYS A 78 -11.37 2.49 0.73
N THR A 79 -10.27 2.62 -0.01
CA THR A 79 -8.94 2.28 0.50
C THR A 79 -8.61 3.17 1.70
N GLY A 80 -8.29 2.55 2.85
CA GLY A 80 -7.85 3.28 4.04
C GLY A 80 -6.51 3.99 3.84
N LEU A 81 -6.39 5.17 4.45
CA LEU A 81 -5.18 5.98 4.51
C LEU A 81 -4.64 5.97 5.94
N ALA A 82 -3.33 5.82 6.08
CA ALA A 82 -2.61 6.01 7.33
C ALA A 82 -1.63 7.17 7.16
N PHE A 83 -1.63 8.11 8.10
CA PHE A 83 -0.67 9.21 8.14
C PHE A 83 0.39 8.90 9.18
N THR A 84 1.66 9.14 8.84
CA THR A 84 2.81 8.87 9.72
C THR A 84 3.81 10.02 9.66
N GLU A 85 4.36 10.39 10.81
CA GLU A 85 5.50 11.30 10.99
C GLU A 85 6.83 10.55 11.05
#